data_AF-A0A4Q6FA41-F1
#
_entry.id   AF-A0A4Q6FA41-F1
#
_cell.length_a   1.000
_cell.length_b   1.000
_cell.length_c   1.000
_cell.angle_alpha   90.00
_cell.angle_beta   90.00
_cell.angle_gamma   90.00
#
_symmetry.space_group_name_H-M   'P 1'
#
loop_
_entity.id
_entity.type
_entity.pdbx_description
1 polymer ?
#
loop_
_entity_poly.entity_id
_entity_poly.type
_entity_poly.pdbx_seq_one_letter_code
_entity_poly.pdbx_strand_id
1 'polypeptide(L)'
;MFTIIYVNFYRFYDLVLELTDLREEVTEILNSYIQGTLVWLLLAFFVYFLITVGISIFFTHRLIGPTYAFRRHIKELTRGNYRSRVSLRKGDAFTEVADELNELAEKLSQR
;
A
#
# COMPACT_ATOMS: atom_id res chain seq x y z
N MET A 1 15.67 16.79 -15.69
CA MET A 1 14.42 17.54 -15.89
C MET A 1 14.15 18.50 -14.73
N PHE A 2 14.02 18.02 -13.49
CA PHE A 2 13.77 18.88 -12.32
C PHE A 2 14.83 19.98 -12.07
N THR A 3 16.13 19.67 -12.23
CA THR A 3 17.21 20.66 -12.08
C THR A 3 17.11 21.80 -13.09
N ILE A 4 16.69 21.52 -14.33
CA ILE A 4 16.54 22.52 -15.39
C ILE A 4 15.37 23.45 -15.07
N ILE A 5 14.25 22.88 -14.62
CA ILE A 5 13.06 23.65 -14.21
C ILE A 5 13.41 24.55 -13.02
N TYR A 6 14.09 24.00 -12.02
CA TYR A 6 14.54 24.74 -10.84
C TYR A 6 15.45 25.92 -11.21
N VAL A 7 16.51 25.68 -11.99
CA VAL A 7 17.46 26.74 -12.39
C VAL A 7 16.78 27.83 -13.23
N ASN A 8 15.87 27.47 -14.14
CA ASN A 8 15.14 28.46 -14.94
C ASN A 8 14.17 29.28 -14.09
N PHE A 9 13.52 28.67 -13.10
CA PHE A 9 12.62 29.37 -12.19
C PHE A 9 13.36 30.41 -11.33
N TYR A 10 14.53 30.07 -10.80
CA TYR A 10 15.37 31.02 -10.04
C TYR A 10 15.83 32.20 -10.91
N ARG A 11 16.28 31.93 -12.15
CA ARG A 11 16.67 33.02 -13.07
C ARG A 11 15.51 33.93 -13.43
N PHE A 12 14.32 33.37 -13.66
CA PHE A 12 13.12 34.14 -13.92
C PHE A 12 12.76 35.02 -12.72
N TYR A 13 12.81 34.45 -11.52
CA TYR A 13 12.56 35.17 -10.28
C TYR A 13 13.51 36.36 -10.09
N ASP A 14 14.81 36.14 -10.26
CA ASP A 14 15.82 37.21 -10.14
C ASP A 14 15.59 38.32 -11.18
N LEU A 15 15.24 37.96 -12.42
CA LEU A 15 14.97 38.92 -13.49
C LEU A 15 13.70 39.75 -13.22
N VAL A 16 12.64 39.14 -12.68
CA VAL A 16 11.42 39.88 -12.30
C VAL A 16 11.73 40.88 -11.20
N LEU A 17 12.51 40.49 -10.19
CA LEU A 17 12.93 41.37 -9.10
C LEU A 17 13.78 42.55 -9.57
N GLU A 18 14.72 42.30 -10.48
CA GLU A 18 15.57 43.33 -11.06
C GLU A 18 14.78 44.35 -11.90
N LEU A 19 13.72 43.90 -12.58
CA LEU A 19 12.93 44.75 -13.47
C LEU A 19 11.78 45.51 -12.80
N THR A 20 11.34 45.11 -11.60
CA THR A 20 10.10 45.67 -11.01
C THR A 20 10.27 46.51 -9.75
N ASP A 21 11.39 46.48 -9.03
CA ASP A 21 11.54 47.13 -7.69
C ASP A 21 10.44 46.76 -6.66
N LEU A 22 9.60 45.77 -6.99
CA LEU A 22 8.46 45.27 -6.21
C LEU A 22 8.87 44.04 -5.39
N ARG A 23 10.08 44.08 -4.81
CA ARG A 23 10.67 42.90 -4.17
C ARG A 23 9.80 42.31 -3.07
N GLU A 24 9.19 43.17 -2.27
CA GLU A 24 8.32 42.75 -1.17
C GLU A 24 7.03 42.13 -1.68
N GLU A 25 6.31 42.80 -2.61
CA GLU A 25 5.06 42.28 -3.19
C GLU A 25 5.25 40.93 -3.89
N VAL A 26 6.30 40.79 -4.73
CA VAL A 26 6.58 39.53 -5.42
C VAL A 26 6.90 38.42 -4.42
N THR A 27 7.66 38.73 -3.37
CA THR A 27 8.02 37.75 -2.33
C THR A 27 6.77 37.30 -1.55
N GLU A 28 5.87 38.22 -1.19
CA GLU A 28 4.62 37.89 -0.50
C GLU A 28 3.69 37.01 -1.35
N ILE A 29 3.52 37.37 -2.62
CA ILE A 29 2.71 36.58 -3.56
C ILE A 29 3.28 35.16 -3.65
N LEU A 30 4.58 35.01 -3.89
CA LEU A 30 5.20 33.69 -3.99
C LEU A 30 5.09 32.89 -2.69
N ASN A 31 5.28 33.52 -1.54
CA ASN A 31 5.11 32.86 -0.24
C ASN A 31 3.68 32.33 -0.07
N SER A 32 2.66 33.09 -0.48
CA SER A 32 1.27 32.63 -0.43
C SER A 32 1.02 31.42 -1.34
N TYR A 33 1.56 31.43 -2.55
CA TYR A 33 1.48 30.30 -3.48
C TYR A 33 2.24 29.06 -2.97
N ILE A 34 3.43 29.25 -2.41
CA ILE A 34 4.23 28.16 -1.83
C ILE A 34 3.49 27.55 -0.64
N GLN A 35 2.98 28.36 0.28
CA GLN A 35 2.22 27.85 1.44
C GLN A 35 0.96 27.10 1.00
N GLY A 36 0.18 27.64 0.07
CA GLY A 36 -0.97 26.95 -0.49
C GLY A 36 -0.60 25.62 -1.14
N THR A 37 0.46 25.61 -1.94
CA THR A 37 0.98 24.39 -2.59
C THR A 37 1.43 23.36 -1.56
N LEU A 38 2.14 23.77 -0.51
CA LEU A 38 2.59 22.88 0.55
C LEU A 38 1.41 22.24 1.29
N VAL A 39 0.37 23.00 1.60
CA VAL A 39 -0.85 22.46 2.25
C VAL A 39 -1.50 21.39 1.37
N TRP A 40 -1.66 21.65 0.07
CA TRP A 40 -2.22 20.67 -0.86
C TRP A 40 -1.35 19.43 -1.02
N LEU A 41 -0.02 19.59 -1.06
CA LEU A 41 0.92 18.47 -1.13
C LEU A 41 0.85 17.60 0.12
N LEU A 42 0.79 18.20 1.32
CA LEU A 42 0.66 17.46 2.57
C LEU A 42 -0.67 16.72 2.64
N LEU A 43 -1.78 17.34 2.21
CA LEU A 43 -3.07 16.69 2.14
C LEU A 43 -3.07 15.50 1.17
N ALA A 44 -2.51 15.68 -0.03
CA ALA A 44 -2.39 14.62 -1.02
C ALA A 44 -1.53 13.45 -0.50
N PHE A 45 -0.40 13.75 0.14
CA PHE A 45 0.47 12.76 0.76
C PHE A 45 -0.27 11.99 1.87
N PHE A 46 -1.01 12.70 2.72
CA PHE A 46 -1.78 12.08 3.79
C PHE A 46 -2.86 11.13 3.25
N VAL A 47 -3.61 11.55 2.24
CA VAL A 47 -4.62 10.69 1.58
C VAL A 47 -3.96 9.46 0.94
N TYR A 48 -2.85 9.66 0.21
CA TYR A 48 -2.09 8.56 -0.38
C TYR A 48 -1.59 7.56 0.68
N PHE A 49 -1.07 8.07 1.80
CA PHE A 49 -0.63 7.26 2.92
C PHE A 49 -1.77 6.42 3.48
N LEU A 50 -2.94 7.02 3.74
CA LEU A 50 -4.11 6.30 4.24
C LEU A 50 -4.57 5.20 3.28
N ILE A 51 -4.62 5.48 1.98
CA ILE A 51 -4.97 4.49 0.96
C ILE A 51 -3.96 3.33 0.98
N THR A 52 -2.68 3.64 1.01
CA THR A 52 -1.60 2.63 1.01
C THR A 52 -1.66 1.75 2.25
N VAL A 53 -1.89 2.32 3.43
CA VAL A 53 -2.07 1.57 4.68
C VAL A 53 -3.31 0.68 4.60
N GLY A 54 -4.43 1.22 4.12
CA GLY A 54 -5.67 0.46 3.96
C GLY A 54 -5.52 -0.76 3.04
N ILE A 55 -4.87 -0.57 1.88
CA ILE A 55 -4.56 -1.66 0.94
C ILE A 55 -3.62 -2.67 1.59
N SER A 56 -2.57 -2.20 2.27
CA SER A 56 -1.59 -3.08 2.93
C SER A 56 -2.24 -3.98 3.99
N ILE A 57 -3.11 -3.41 4.83
CA ILE A 57 -3.87 -4.16 5.85
C ILE A 57 -4.78 -5.20 5.18
N PHE A 58 -5.53 -4.79 4.14
CA PHE A 58 -6.42 -5.68 3.41
C PHE A 58 -5.70 -6.90 2.84
N PHE A 59 -4.56 -6.70 2.17
CA PHE A 59 -3.77 -7.80 1.62
C PHE A 59 -3.12 -8.65 2.72
N THR A 60 -2.61 -8.04 3.78
CA THR A 60 -1.99 -8.76 4.90
C THR A 60 -2.97 -9.72 5.58
N HIS A 61 -4.23 -9.31 5.78
CA HIS A 61 -5.25 -10.19 6.34
C HIS A 61 -5.58 -11.38 5.42
N ARG A 62 -5.57 -11.18 4.10
CA ARG A 62 -5.79 -12.25 3.12
C ARG A 62 -4.62 -13.24 3.02
N LEU A 63 -3.41 -12.80 3.36
CA LEU A 63 -2.23 -13.65 3.45
C LEU A 63 -2.17 -14.45 4.77
N ILE A 64 -2.43 -13.79 5.91
CA ILE A 64 -2.28 -14.41 7.23
C ILE A 64 -3.52 -15.24 7.61
N GLY A 65 -4.73 -14.85 7.16
CA GLY A 65 -5.99 -15.54 7.46
C GLY A 65 -5.96 -17.07 7.24
N PRO A 66 -5.48 -17.54 6.08
CA PRO A 66 -5.35 -18.97 5.76
C PRO A 66 -4.58 -19.80 6.80
N THR A 67 -3.61 -19.21 7.50
CA THR A 67 -2.75 -19.92 8.45
C THR A 67 -3.54 -20.57 9.59
N TYR A 68 -4.63 -19.95 10.04
CA TYR A 68 -5.51 -20.52 11.05
C TYR A 68 -6.26 -21.75 10.52
N ALA A 69 -6.77 -21.66 9.29
CA ALA A 69 -7.48 -22.75 8.63
C ALA A 69 -6.55 -23.96 8.41
N PHE A 70 -5.32 -23.72 7.95
CA PHE A 70 -4.30 -24.75 7.80
C PHE A 70 -3.95 -25.43 9.13
N ARG A 71 -3.66 -24.64 10.18
CA ARG A 71 -3.35 -25.20 11.51
C ARG A 71 -4.48 -26.06 12.06
N ARG A 72 -5.73 -25.60 11.91
CA ARG A 72 -6.91 -26.36 12.34
C ARG A 72 -7.01 -27.68 11.58
N HIS A 73 -6.86 -27.65 10.26
CA HIS A 73 -6.96 -28.83 9.42
C HIS A 73 -5.84 -29.85 9.70
N ILE A 74 -4.58 -29.39 9.77
CA ILE A 74 -3.43 -30.22 10.14
C ILE A 74 -3.66 -30.87 11.51
N LYS A 75 -4.17 -30.14 12.50
CA LYS A 75 -4.48 -30.70 13.83
C LYS A 75 -5.52 -31.83 13.76
N GLU A 76 -6.52 -31.72 12.91
CA GLU A 76 -7.50 -32.79 12.71
C GLU A 76 -6.87 -34.02 12.05
N LEU A 77 -5.99 -33.83 11.06
CA LEU A 77 -5.23 -34.94 10.45
C LEU A 77 -4.35 -35.65 11.49
N THR A 78 -3.68 -34.90 12.37
CA THR A 78 -2.86 -35.50 13.46
C THR A 78 -3.68 -36.30 14.48
N ARG A 79 -4.99 -36.06 14.56
CA ARG A 79 -5.93 -36.81 15.42
C ARG A 79 -6.53 -38.03 14.72
N GLY A 80 -6.12 -38.32 13.48
CA GLY A 80 -6.68 -39.39 12.65
C GLY A 80 -7.96 -39.03 11.92
N ASN A 81 -8.41 -37.77 11.96
CA ASN A 81 -9.62 -37.33 11.26
C ASN A 81 -9.29 -36.93 9.80
N TYR A 82 -9.09 -37.93 8.94
CA TYR A 82 -8.78 -37.74 7.51
C TYR A 82 -9.98 -37.30 6.65
N ARG A 83 -11.18 -37.22 7.24
CA ARG A 83 -12.37 -36.63 6.59
C ARG A 83 -12.39 -35.10 6.67
N SER A 84 -11.54 -34.49 7.49
CA SER A 84 -11.37 -33.04 7.55
C SER A 84 -11.04 -32.49 6.16
N ARG A 85 -11.51 -31.29 5.84
CA ARG A 85 -11.18 -30.55 4.61
C ARG A 85 -10.97 -29.08 4.96
N VAL A 86 -10.08 -28.42 4.22
CA VAL A 86 -9.81 -27.00 4.33
C VAL A 86 -10.29 -26.26 3.09
N SER A 87 -10.96 -25.12 3.27
CA SER A 87 -11.40 -24.23 2.20
C SER A 87 -11.16 -22.80 2.66
N LEU A 88 -10.61 -21.98 1.76
CA LEU A 88 -10.26 -20.59 2.04
C LEU A 88 -11.34 -19.64 1.52
N ARG A 89 -11.37 -18.41 2.05
CA ARG A 89 -12.35 -17.41 1.58
C ARG A 89 -11.95 -16.93 0.19
N LYS A 90 -12.93 -16.45 -0.58
CA LYS A 90 -12.68 -15.93 -1.92
C LYS A 90 -11.64 -14.80 -1.87
N GLY A 91 -10.53 -15.01 -2.57
CA GLY A 91 -9.41 -14.07 -2.69
C GLY A 91 -8.46 -14.03 -1.49
N ASP A 92 -8.59 -14.93 -0.53
CA ASP A 92 -7.47 -15.28 0.35
C ASP A 92 -6.35 -15.91 -0.50
N ALA A 93 -5.10 -15.79 -0.05
CA ALA A 93 -3.95 -16.39 -0.72
C ALA A 93 -3.80 -17.89 -0.37
N PHE A 94 -2.92 -18.59 -1.07
CA PHE A 94 -2.53 -19.97 -0.78
C PHE A 94 -3.63 -21.02 -0.99
N THR A 95 -4.54 -20.79 -1.95
CA THR A 95 -5.58 -21.77 -2.32
C THR A 95 -4.97 -23.10 -2.75
N GLU A 96 -3.84 -23.07 -3.45
CA GLU A 96 -3.05 -24.23 -3.84
C GLU A 96 -2.62 -25.09 -2.64
N VAL A 97 -2.21 -24.46 -1.53
CA VAL A 97 -1.84 -25.17 -0.30
C VAL A 97 -3.06 -25.82 0.35
N ALA A 98 -4.23 -25.17 0.26
CA ALA A 98 -5.48 -25.75 0.74
C ALA A 98 -5.84 -27.02 -0.05
N ASP A 99 -5.68 -26.99 -1.37
CA ASP A 99 -5.94 -28.12 -2.25
C ASP A 99 -4.95 -29.28 -1.99
N GLU A 100 -3.66 -28.99 -1.87
CA GLU A 100 -2.63 -29.99 -1.52
C GLU A 100 -2.89 -30.64 -0.15
N LEU A 101 -3.34 -29.88 0.85
CA LEU A 101 -3.72 -30.41 2.16
C LEU A 101 -4.94 -31.33 2.09
N ASN A 102 -5.92 -30.98 1.25
CA ASN A 102 -7.09 -31.83 1.03
C ASN A 102 -6.72 -33.14 0.32
N GLU A 103 -5.82 -33.08 -0.67
CA GLU A 103 -5.31 -34.26 -1.36
C GLU A 103 -4.52 -35.17 -0.39
N LEU A 104 -3.70 -34.57 0.49
CA LEU A 104 -3.01 -35.30 1.55
C LEU A 104 -4.00 -36.05 2.45
N ALA A 105 -5.07 -35.38 2.88
CA ALA A 105 -6.10 -36.01 3.72
C ALA A 105 -6.78 -37.20 3.01
N GLU A 106 -7.03 -37.07 1.71
CA GLU A 106 -7.58 -38.15 0.89
C GLU A 106 -6.63 -39.35 0.80
N LYS A 107 -5.34 -39.12 0.50
CA LYS A 107 -4.33 -40.20 0.47
C LYS A 107 -4.16 -40.90 1.81
N LEU A 108 -4.25 -40.16 2.92
CA LEU A 108 -4.18 -40.73 4.27
C LEU A 108 -5.42 -41.58 4.60
N SER A 109 -6.59 -41.24 4.07
CA SER A 109 -7.82 -42.03 4.29
C SER A 109 -7.86 -43.37 3.54
N GLN A 110 -7.00 -43.53 2.52
CA GLN A 110 -6.89 -44.74 1.69
C GLN A 110 -5.84 -45.73 2.21
N ARG A 111 -5.07 -45.36 3.24
CA ARG A 111 -4.13 -46.26 3.94
C ARG A 111 -4.81 -46.91 5.15
#